data_AF-A0A3N9P2I6-F1
#
_entry.id   AF-A0A3N9P2I6-F1
#
_cell.length_a   1.000
_cell.length_b   1.000
_cell.length_c   1.000
_cell.angle_alpha   90.00
_cell.angle_beta   90.00
_cell.angle_gamma   90.00
#
_symmetry.space_group_name_H-M   'P 1'
#
loop_
_entity.id
_entity.type
_entity.pdbx_description
1 polymer ?
#
loop_
_entity_poly.entity_id
_entity_poly.type
_entity_poly.pdbx_seq_one_letter_code
_entity_poly.pdbx_strand_id
1 'polypeptide(L)' 'MKTRDERIRYVIQHRDGSFLNVRGERKSDFMSVDRWANAEDIDLFLHGHYAPDKPEEYHAQPVRITYELEVSENVQQK' A
#
# COMPACT_ATOMS: atom_id res chain seq x y z
N MET A 1 -0.19 14.41 -23.57
CA MET A 1 0.48 13.64 -22.50
C MET A 1 -0.54 13.42 -21.39
N LYS A 2 -0.82 12.17 -20.96
CA LYS A 2 -1.68 11.96 -19.79
C LYS A 2 -0.86 12.32 -18.55
N THR A 3 -1.23 13.39 -17.86
CA THR A 3 -0.52 13.92 -16.68
C THR A 3 -0.95 13.24 -15.38
N ARG A 4 -1.95 12.36 -15.46
CA ARG A 4 -2.52 11.63 -14.32
C ARG A 4 -2.62 10.15 -14.63
N ASP A 5 -2.13 9.34 -13.69
CA ASP A 5 -2.30 7.88 -13.68
C ASP A 5 -3.00 7.49 -12.37
N GLU A 6 -3.90 6.51 -12.46
CA GLU A 6 -4.67 6.04 -11.31
C GLU A 6 -4.50 4.53 -11.18
N ARG A 7 -4.15 4.07 -9.98
CA ARG A 7 -3.96 2.65 -9.70
C ARG A 7 -4.65 2.26 -8.42
N ILE A 8 -5.22 1.06 -8.41
CA ILE A 8 -5.63 0.41 -7.17
C ILE A 8 -4.43 -0.38 -6.65
N ARG A 9 -4.15 -0.20 -5.37
CA ARG A 9 -3.23 -1.01 -4.58
C ARG A 9 -3.95 -1.50 -3.33
N TYR A 10 -3.29 -2.37 -2.59
CA TYR A 10 -3.82 -2.93 -1.35
C TYR A 10 -2.83 -2.70 -0.22
N VAL A 11 -3.35 -2.49 0.98
CA VAL A 11 -2.58 -2.51 2.21
C VAL A 11 -3.19 -3.56 3.14
N ILE A 12 -2.40 -4.03 4.11
CA ILE A 12 -2.91 -4.94 5.14
C ILE A 12 -3.44 -4.08 6.29
N GLN A 13 -4.74 -4.14 6.52
CA GLN A 13 -5.40 -3.40 7.59
C GLN A 13 -5.94 -4.36 8.65
N HIS A 14 -5.76 -4.03 9.90
CA HIS A 14 -6.34 -4.73 11.03
C HIS A 14 -7.76 -4.22 11.33
N ARG A 15 -8.60 -5.04 11.98
CA ARG A 15 -9.97 -4.68 12.38
C ARG A 15 -10.10 -3.41 13.22
N ASP A 16 -9.07 -3.03 13.97
CA ASP A 16 -9.03 -1.79 14.75
C ASP A 16 -8.62 -0.53 13.96
N GLY A 17 -8.36 -0.68 12.65
CA GLY A 17 -8.03 0.41 11.74
C GLY A 17 -6.53 0.66 11.54
N SER A 18 -5.66 0.07 12.36
CA SER A 18 -4.21 0.14 12.15
C SER A 18 -3.73 -0.79 11.02
N PHE A 19 -2.47 -0.65 10.61
CA PHE A 19 -1.90 -1.33 9.45
C PHE A 19 -0.79 -2.30 9.86
N LEU A 20 -0.47 -3.22 8.95
CA LEU A 20 0.65 -4.16 9.08
C LEU A 20 1.62 -3.93 7.92
N ASN A 21 2.93 -3.87 8.21
CA ASN A 21 3.97 -3.86 7.17
C ASN A 21 4.49 -5.27 6.87
N VAL A 22 5.32 -5.42 5.84
CA VAL A 22 5.89 -6.73 5.43
C VAL A 22 6.78 -7.38 6.50
N ARG A 23 7.20 -6.63 7.52
CA ARG A 23 7.98 -7.15 8.66
C ARG A 23 7.08 -7.70 9.78
N GLY A 24 5.76 -7.66 9.62
CA GLY A 24 4.80 -8.06 10.65
C GLY A 24 4.63 -7.04 11.77
N GLU A 25 5.08 -5.79 11.58
CA GLU A 25 4.98 -4.74 12.59
C GLU A 25 3.67 -3.95 12.41
N ARG A 26 2.97 -3.71 13.52
CA ARG A 26 1.78 -2.83 13.54
C ARG A 26 2.18 -1.37 13.42
N LYS A 27 1.51 -0.65 12.52
CA LYS A 27 1.73 0.77 12.23
C LYS A 27 0.41 1.54 12.29
N SER A 28 0.44 2.73 12.86
CA SER A 28 -0.69 3.67 12.82
C SER A 28 -0.67 4.53 11.55
N ASP A 29 0.52 4.76 10.98
CA ASP A 29 0.70 5.59 9.79
C ASP A 29 0.58 4.78 8.50
N PHE A 30 -0.41 5.13 7.69
CA PHE A 30 -0.66 4.57 6.36
C PHE A 30 0.53 4.74 5.41
N MET A 31 1.30 5.83 5.53
CA MET A 31 2.42 6.10 4.63
C MET A 31 3.64 5.20 4.92
N SER A 32 3.64 4.53 6.07
CA SER A 32 4.75 3.69 6.54
C SER A 32 4.60 2.19 6.20
N VAL A 33 3.55 1.81 5.46
CA VAL A 33 3.29 0.41 5.11
C VAL A 33 3.42 0.14 3.61
N ASP A 34 3.69 -1.12 3.30
CA ASP A 34 3.87 -1.62 1.95
C ASP A 34 2.54 -1.69 1.19
N ARG A 35 2.62 -1.38 -0.10
CA ARG A 35 1.46 -1.36 -1.01
C ARG A 35 1.57 -2.50 -2.00
N TRP A 36 0.60 -3.39 -1.95
CA TRP A 36 0.56 -4.61 -2.73
C TRP A 36 -0.21 -4.39 -4.03
N ALA A 37 0.19 -5.09 -5.09
CA ALA A 37 -0.44 -4.95 -6.40
C ALA A 37 -1.81 -5.65 -6.49
N ASN A 38 -1.98 -6.75 -5.75
CA ASN A 38 -3.17 -7.58 -5.72
C ASN A 38 -3.45 -8.03 -4.27
N ALA A 39 -4.67 -8.52 -4.02
CA ALA A 39 -5.08 -9.00 -2.70
C ALA A 39 -4.66 -10.46 -2.43
N GLU A 40 -4.40 -11.25 -3.48
CA GLU A 40 -4.01 -12.66 -3.38
C GLU A 40 -2.62 -12.81 -2.74
N ASP A 41 -1.67 -11.95 -3.09
CA ASP A 41 -0.34 -11.92 -2.49
C ASP A 41 -0.42 -11.56 -0.99
N ILE A 42 -1.39 -10.73 -0.58
CA ILE A 42 -1.65 -10.44 0.83
C ILE A 42 -2.20 -11.68 1.54
N ASP A 43 -3.15 -12.39 0.93
CA ASP A 43 -3.72 -13.62 1.50
C ASP A 43 -2.63 -14.69 1.73
N LEU A 44 -1.77 -14.88 0.73
CA LEU A 44 -0.60 -15.76 0.83
C LEU A 44 0.38 -15.32 1.93
N PHE A 45 0.57 -14.01 2.13
CA PHE A 45 1.40 -13.49 3.21
C PHE A 45 0.77 -13.74 4.59
N LEU A 46 -0.52 -13.46 4.74
CA LEU A 46 -1.25 -13.61 6.00
C LEU A 46 -1.41 -15.07 6.43
N HIS A 47 -1.46 -16.01 5.49
CA HIS A 47 -1.66 -17.43 5.78
C HIS A 47 -0.43 -18.30 5.47
N GLY A 48 0.71 -17.65 5.16
CA GLY A 48 1.97 -18.30 4.83
C GLY A 48 2.85 -18.63 6.03
N HIS A 49 4.10 -19.00 5.74
CA HIS A 49 5.07 -19.41 6.75
C HIS A 49 5.43 -18.33 7.78
N TYR A 50 5.37 -17.06 7.35
CA TYR A 50 5.67 -15.89 8.18
C TYR A 50 4.40 -15.09 8.52
N ALA A 51 3.27 -15.79 8.62
CA ALA A 51 2.00 -15.20 9.01
C ALA A 51 2.13 -14.41 10.32
N PRO A 52 1.49 -13.24 10.43
CA PRO A 52 1.41 -12.52 11.70
C PRO A 52 0.56 -13.30 12.71
N ASP A 53 0.66 -12.94 13.98
CA ASP A 53 -0.26 -13.45 15.01
C ASP A 53 -1.70 -13.08 14.66
N LYS A 54 -2.61 -14.06 14.76
CA LYS A 54 -4.05 -13.92 14.49
C LYS A 54 -4.33 -13.30 13.10
N PRO A 55 -3.94 -13.97 12.02
CA PRO A 55 -4.06 -13.42 10.66
C PRO A 55 -5.52 -13.08 10.28
N GLU A 56 -6.51 -13.74 10.89
CA GLU A 56 -7.94 -13.46 10.71
C GLU A 56 -8.38 -12.07 11.16
N GLU A 57 -7.57 -11.38 11.98
CA GLU A 57 -7.81 -10.00 12.40
C GLU A 57 -7.38 -8.96 11.34
N TYR A 58 -6.80 -9.41 10.23
CA TYR A 58 -6.34 -8.56 9.12
C TYR A 58 -7.08 -8.84 7.82
N HIS A 59 -7.17 -7.83 6.97
CA HIS A 59 -7.73 -7.94 5.62
C HIS A 59 -6.99 -7.04 4.63
N ALA A 60 -7.08 -7.40 3.35
CA ALA A 60 -6.61 -6.55 2.27
C ALA A 60 -7.57 -5.36 2.07
N GLN A 61 -7.10 -4.15 2.36
CA GLN A 61 -7.85 -2.92 2.16
C GLN A 61 -7.43 -2.27 0.83
N PRO A 62 -8.33 -2.15 -0.17
CA PRO A 62 -8.02 -1.45 -1.40
C PRO A 62 -7.84 0.05 -1.14
N VAL A 63 -6.84 0.62 -1.82
CA VAL A 63 -6.52 2.04 -1.80
C VAL A 63 -6.31 2.56 -3.22
N ARG A 64 -6.94 3.71 -3.52
CA ARG A 64 -6.79 4.40 -4.80
C ARG A 64 -5.60 5.34 -4.71
N ILE A 65 -4.62 5.13 -5.58
CA ILE A 65 -3.44 5.99 -5.69
C ILE A 65 -3.55 6.77 -6.99
N THR A 66 -3.50 8.10 -6.87
CA THR A 66 -3.43 9.02 -7.99
C THR A 66 -2.02 9.56 -8.08
N TYR A 67 -1.37 9.37 -9.22
CA TYR A 67 -0.07 9.92 -9.53
C TYR A 67 -0.25 11.16 -10.40
N GLU A 68 0.38 12.27 -10.03
CA GLU A 68 0.46 13.47 -10.84
C GLU A 68 1.91 13.69 -11.25
N LEU A 69 2.16 13.86 -12.55
CA LEU A 69 3.49 14.20 -13.07
C LEU A 69 3.73 15.70 -12.89
N GLU A 70 4.63 16.06 -11.99
CA GLU A 70 5.20 17.41 -11.97
C GLU A 70 6.20 17.54 -13.12
N VAL A 71 5.82 18.28 -14.16
CA VAL A 71 6.76 18.68 -15.21
C VAL A 71 7.47 19.92 -14.69
N SER A 72 8.68 19.77 -14.18
CA SER A 72 9.54 20.91 -13.88
C SER A 72 9.88 21.61 -15.19
N GLU A 73 9.34 22.82 -15.37
CA GLU A 73 9.75 23.68 -16.48
C GLU A 73 11.24 24.01 -16.28
N ASN A 74 12.11 23.35 -17.04
CA ASN A 74 13.47 23.80 -17.23
C ASN A 74 13.41 25.17 -17.90
N VAL A 75 13.43 26.22 -17.08
CA VAL A 75 13.66 27.59 -17.52
C VAL A 75 15.03 27.59 -18.19
N GLN A 76 15.03 27.55 -19.52
CA GLN A 76 16.21 27.89 -20.32
C GLN A 76 16.59 29.33 -19.95
N GLN A 77 17.57 29.47 -19.04
CA GLN A 77 18.26 30.73 -18.85
C GLN A 77 19.02 31.01 -20.15
N LYS A 78 18.61 32.10 -20.80
CA LYS A 78 19.24 32.68 -21.98
C LYS A 78 20.65 33.14 -21.69
#